data_AF-A0A6P3X4I1-F1
#
_entry.id   AF-A0A6P3X4I1-F1
#
_cell.length_a   1.000
_cell.length_b   1.000
_cell.length_c   1.000
_cell.angle_alpha   90.00
_cell.angle_beta   90.00
_cell.angle_gamma   90.00
#
_symmetry.space_group_name_H-M   'P 1'
#
loop_
_entity.id
_entity.type
_entity.pdbx_description
1 polymer ?
#
loop_
_entity_poly.entity_id
_entity_poly.type
_entity_poly.pdbx_seq_one_letter_code
_entity_poly.pdbx_strand_id
1 'polypeptide(L)'
;MQEPGYSPVKIESELDIKTESEELEDVQETNEKLKGTVTNALNYCQRLLRSANLLTDTPPNEISSASVAMGEKIFKEIKVILEDIPQDIHRTLLTDEGSFSFEGSDNKVADEEREEEPDRKSPDFVAEQLDTTIDYIPLSYKEKVVALAEAHPKWSLKTLKKRGCSRLRDKKELARWKNDIKRGGTVVDKWKHIETETYERFKEAKEHLEQVSTRTLQQWAMAAAFPFLCKDFTFSASKTWITRFKQKYCIREED
;
A
#
# COMPACT_ATOMS: atom_id res chain seq x y z
N MET A 1 -67.18 -40.22 10.37
CA MET A 1 -66.23 -39.96 9.28
C MET A 1 -65.21 -38.96 9.80
N GLN A 2 -64.00 -39.44 10.05
CA GLN A 2 -62.84 -38.67 10.54
C GLN A 2 -62.03 -38.20 9.33
N GLU A 3 -61.70 -36.92 9.27
CA GLU A 3 -60.61 -36.41 8.42
C GLU A 3 -59.37 -36.18 9.30
N PRO A 4 -58.17 -36.64 8.87
CA PRO A 4 -56.95 -36.50 9.65
C PRO A 4 -56.27 -35.14 9.41
N GLY A 5 -55.67 -34.62 10.48
CA GLY A 5 -54.97 -33.35 10.51
C GLY A 5 -53.71 -33.32 9.65
N TYR A 6 -53.44 -32.14 9.10
CA TYR A 6 -52.20 -31.79 8.45
C TYR A 6 -51.36 -30.93 9.41
N SER A 7 -50.22 -31.47 9.84
CA SER A 7 -49.22 -30.77 10.62
C SER A 7 -48.05 -30.42 9.69
N PRO A 8 -47.57 -29.18 9.61
CA PRO A 8 -46.39 -28.86 8.81
C PRO A 8 -45.13 -29.27 9.58
N VAL A 9 -44.37 -30.20 9.00
CA VAL A 9 -43.02 -30.55 9.46
C VAL A 9 -42.09 -29.37 9.16
N LYS A 10 -41.51 -28.77 10.20
CA LYS A 10 -40.33 -27.91 10.09
C LYS A 10 -39.17 -28.76 9.57
N ILE A 11 -38.70 -28.45 8.37
CA ILE A 11 -37.37 -28.83 7.88
C ILE A 11 -36.61 -27.52 7.66
N GLU A 12 -36.14 -26.95 8.75
CA GLU A 12 -34.96 -26.09 8.76
C GLU A 12 -33.89 -26.89 9.53
N SER A 13 -32.61 -26.71 9.21
CA SER A 13 -31.44 -27.11 10.01
C SER A 13 -30.55 -28.29 9.58
N GLU A 14 -30.21 -28.45 8.29
CA GLU A 14 -29.00 -29.22 7.93
C GLU A 14 -28.15 -28.58 6.83
N LEU A 15 -28.75 -27.81 5.90
CA LEU A 15 -27.98 -27.08 4.88
C LEU A 15 -27.35 -25.79 5.42
N ASP A 16 -28.03 -25.02 6.28
CA ASP A 16 -27.51 -23.74 6.78
C ASP A 16 -26.32 -23.90 7.74
N ILE A 17 -26.28 -24.99 8.53
CA ILE A 17 -25.20 -25.22 9.51
C ILE A 17 -23.89 -25.62 8.83
N LYS A 18 -23.97 -26.32 7.69
CA LYS A 18 -22.80 -26.80 6.94
C LYS A 18 -22.12 -25.66 6.18
N THR A 19 -22.90 -24.72 5.66
CA THR A 19 -22.40 -23.52 4.99
C THR A 19 -21.75 -22.54 5.97
N GLU A 20 -22.30 -22.38 7.17
CA GLU A 20 -21.67 -21.55 8.22
C GLU A 20 -20.36 -22.18 8.76
N SER A 21 -20.27 -23.51 8.87
CA SER A 21 -19.03 -24.16 9.34
C SER A 21 -17.89 -24.11 8.32
N GLU A 22 -18.18 -24.29 7.02
CA GLU A 22 -17.16 -24.17 5.95
C GLU A 22 -16.68 -22.72 5.77
N GLU A 23 -17.57 -21.73 5.87
CA GLU A 23 -17.18 -20.31 5.80
C GLU A 23 -16.32 -19.87 6.99
N LEU A 24 -16.54 -20.43 8.18
CA LEU A 24 -15.73 -20.13 9.38
C LEU A 24 -14.33 -20.76 9.33
N GLU A 25 -14.20 -21.98 8.81
CA GLU A 25 -12.90 -22.65 8.64
C GLU A 25 -12.02 -21.92 7.61
N ASP A 26 -12.59 -21.52 6.46
CA ASP A 26 -11.90 -20.76 5.42
C ASP A 26 -11.41 -19.37 5.93
N VAL A 27 -12.20 -18.70 6.76
CA VAL A 27 -11.83 -17.40 7.37
C VAL A 27 -10.71 -17.58 8.41
N GLN A 28 -10.69 -18.68 9.15
CA GLN A 28 -9.68 -18.94 10.16
C GLN A 28 -8.34 -19.35 9.52
N GLU A 29 -8.37 -20.18 8.46
CA GLU A 29 -7.18 -20.56 7.70
C GLU A 29 -6.53 -19.35 7.00
N THR A 30 -7.34 -18.48 6.39
CA THR A 30 -6.85 -17.25 5.73
C THR A 30 -6.21 -16.27 6.71
N ASN A 31 -6.70 -16.20 7.95
CA ASN A 31 -6.11 -15.36 9.00
C ASN A 31 -4.76 -15.90 9.51
N GLU A 32 -4.65 -17.21 9.74
CA GLU A 32 -3.37 -17.82 10.13
C GLU A 32 -2.30 -17.67 9.05
N LYS A 33 -2.69 -17.86 7.78
CA LYS A 33 -1.77 -17.71 6.67
C LYS A 33 -1.32 -16.24 6.50
N LEU A 34 -2.21 -15.27 6.71
CA LEU A 34 -1.85 -13.85 6.76
C LEU A 34 -0.83 -13.57 7.88
N LYS A 35 -1.07 -14.07 9.10
CA LYS A 35 -0.13 -13.90 10.21
C LYS A 35 1.25 -14.44 9.84
N GLY A 36 1.30 -15.59 9.16
CA GLY A 36 2.53 -16.15 8.60
C GLY A 36 3.22 -15.20 7.61
N THR A 37 2.48 -14.67 6.63
CA THR A 37 3.02 -13.72 5.64
C THR A 37 3.55 -12.44 6.29
N VAL A 38 2.80 -11.87 7.25
CA VAL A 38 3.24 -10.69 8.01
C VAL A 38 4.52 -10.98 8.79
N THR A 39 4.60 -12.15 9.43
CA THR A 39 5.80 -12.58 10.16
C THR A 39 7.01 -12.67 9.24
N ASN A 40 6.87 -13.29 8.07
CA ASN A 40 7.95 -13.39 7.08
C ASN A 40 8.37 -12.03 6.54
N ALA A 41 7.41 -11.15 6.25
CA ALA A 41 7.69 -9.78 5.80
C ALA A 41 8.47 -8.98 6.87
N LEU A 42 8.13 -9.13 8.15
CA LEU A 42 8.86 -8.50 9.25
C LEU A 42 10.27 -9.07 9.42
N ASN A 43 10.44 -10.39 9.29
CA ASN A 43 11.77 -11.01 9.30
C ASN A 43 12.63 -10.52 8.13
N TYR A 44 12.06 -10.41 6.93
CA TYR A 44 12.75 -9.87 5.77
C TYR A 44 13.10 -8.39 5.97
N CYS A 45 12.19 -7.58 6.51
CA CYS A 45 12.45 -6.18 6.87
C CYS A 45 13.60 -6.07 7.88
N GLN A 46 13.64 -6.94 8.89
CA GLN A 46 14.75 -6.98 9.85
C GLN A 46 16.09 -7.26 9.14
N ARG A 47 16.12 -8.16 8.15
CA ARG A 47 17.33 -8.41 7.34
C ARG A 47 17.75 -7.17 6.56
N LEU A 48 16.81 -6.44 5.95
CA LEU A 48 17.09 -5.19 5.23
C LEU A 48 17.63 -4.09 6.17
N LEU A 49 17.06 -3.97 7.36
CA LEU A 49 17.50 -3.00 8.36
C LEU A 49 18.90 -3.35 8.89
N ARG A 50 19.23 -4.64 9.04
CA ARG A 50 20.59 -5.11 9.35
C ARG A 50 21.56 -4.80 8.21
N SER A 51 21.21 -5.10 6.96
CA SER A 51 22.08 -4.79 5.81
C SER A 51 22.32 -3.29 5.63
N ALA A 52 21.36 -2.46 6.03
CA ALA A 52 21.50 -1.01 6.07
C ALA A 52 22.26 -0.49 7.30
N ASN A 53 22.77 -1.38 8.17
CA ASN A 53 23.48 -1.07 9.40
C ASN A 53 22.67 -0.19 10.38
N LEU A 54 21.34 -0.37 10.40
CA LEU A 54 20.40 0.36 11.26
C LEU A 54 19.99 -0.42 12.52
N LEU A 55 20.36 -1.69 12.61
CA LEU A 55 20.12 -2.55 13.76
C LEU A 55 21.45 -3.02 14.35
N THR A 56 21.51 -3.08 15.68
CA THR A 56 22.64 -3.64 16.42
C THR A 56 22.31 -5.06 16.89
N ASP A 57 23.31 -5.94 16.87
CA ASP A 57 23.23 -7.26 17.50
C ASP A 57 23.40 -7.19 19.03
N THR A 58 23.76 -6.02 19.55
CA THR A 58 23.96 -5.76 20.98
C THR A 58 23.07 -4.60 21.47
N PRO A 59 21.74 -4.76 21.43
CA PRO A 59 20.85 -3.74 21.97
C PRO A 59 21.02 -3.61 23.49
N PRO A 60 20.75 -2.44 24.08
CA PRO A 60 20.69 -2.27 25.53
C PRO A 60 19.69 -3.23 26.18
N ASN A 61 19.99 -3.71 27.39
CA ASN A 61 19.12 -4.63 28.13
C ASN A 61 17.78 -4.00 28.54
N GLU A 62 17.74 -2.69 28.72
CA GLU A 62 16.52 -1.96 29.08
C GLU A 62 15.91 -1.28 27.85
N ILE A 63 14.61 -1.47 27.64
CA ILE A 63 13.86 -0.78 26.59
C ILE A 63 13.61 0.66 27.05
N SER A 64 14.21 1.62 26.34
CA SER A 64 14.02 3.04 26.64
C SER A 64 12.60 3.52 26.28
N SER A 65 12.15 4.60 26.91
CA SER A 65 10.87 5.25 26.54
C SER A 65 10.83 5.70 25.07
N ALA A 66 11.97 6.13 24.51
CA ALA A 66 12.10 6.45 23.10
C ALA A 66 11.94 5.20 22.21
N SER A 67 12.49 4.06 22.63
CA SER A 67 12.32 2.78 21.95
C SER A 67 10.87 2.32 21.94
N VAL A 68 10.14 2.50 23.06
CA VAL A 68 8.70 2.22 23.14
C VAL A 68 7.91 3.11 22.18
N ALA A 69 8.14 4.42 22.21
CA ALA A 69 7.44 5.37 21.34
C ALA A 69 7.69 5.10 19.85
N MET A 70 8.93 4.74 19.47
CA MET A 70 9.24 4.31 18.10
C MET A 70 8.54 3.00 17.74
N GLY A 71 8.56 2.01 18.63
CA GLY A 71 7.87 0.73 18.44
C GLY A 71 6.37 0.90 18.22
N GLU A 72 5.70 1.73 19.03
CA GLU A 72 4.28 2.03 18.86
C GLU A 72 3.96 2.71 17.52
N LYS A 73 4.84 3.62 17.06
CA LYS A 73 4.65 4.27 15.78
C LYS A 73 4.80 3.28 14.62
N ILE A 74 5.83 2.43 14.67
CA ILE A 74 6.03 1.35 13.69
C ILE A 74 4.81 0.43 13.66
N PHE A 75 4.31 0.02 14.84
CA PHE A 75 3.11 -0.81 14.95
C PHE A 75 1.88 -0.15 14.32
N LYS A 76 1.65 1.15 14.57
CA LYS A 76 0.51 1.89 13.99
C LYS A 76 0.58 1.93 12.47
N GLU A 77 1.75 2.21 11.90
CA GLU A 77 1.92 2.22 10.44
C GLU A 77 1.69 0.83 9.83
N ILE A 78 2.23 -0.22 10.46
CA ILE A 78 1.99 -1.61 10.02
C ILE A 78 0.50 -1.94 10.11
N LYS A 79 -0.18 -1.56 11.19
CA LYS A 79 -1.61 -1.80 11.38
C LYS A 79 -2.44 -1.12 10.30
N VAL A 80 -2.12 0.13 9.96
CA VAL A 80 -2.78 0.84 8.85
C VAL A 80 -2.57 0.10 7.54
N ILE A 81 -1.33 -0.35 7.26
CA ILE A 81 -1.05 -1.14 6.06
C ILE A 81 -1.91 -2.40 6.03
N LEU A 82 -2.01 -3.14 7.13
CA LEU A 82 -2.76 -4.40 7.21
C LEU A 82 -4.29 -4.20 7.14
N GLU A 83 -4.81 -3.11 7.70
CA GLU A 83 -6.23 -2.77 7.65
C GLU A 83 -6.66 -2.26 6.26
N ASP A 84 -5.73 -1.71 5.49
CA ASP A 84 -5.96 -1.23 4.11
C ASP A 84 -5.77 -2.34 3.06
N ILE A 85 -5.36 -3.55 3.45
CA ILE A 85 -5.36 -4.73 2.58
C ILE A 85 -6.83 -5.15 2.35
N PRO A 86 -7.37 -5.03 1.12
CA PRO A 86 -8.70 -5.55 0.80
C PRO A 86 -8.70 -7.07 1.00
N GLN A 87 -9.82 -7.62 1.48
CA GLN A 87 -10.06 -9.07 1.68
C GLN A 87 -9.62 -9.94 0.49
N ASP A 88 -9.62 -9.43 -0.74
CA ASP A 88 -9.16 -10.15 -1.93
C ASP A 88 -7.64 -10.24 -2.11
N ILE A 89 -6.85 -9.31 -1.53
CA ILE A 89 -5.38 -9.37 -1.56
C ILE A 89 -4.88 -10.41 -0.55
N HIS A 90 -5.66 -10.75 0.50
CA HIS A 90 -5.37 -11.94 1.30
C HIS A 90 -5.29 -13.16 0.41
N ARG A 91 -6.18 -13.34 -0.58
CA ARG A 91 -6.09 -14.50 -1.46
C ARG A 91 -4.81 -14.50 -2.30
N THR A 92 -4.45 -13.38 -2.92
CA THR A 92 -3.30 -13.28 -3.84
C THR A 92 -1.93 -13.28 -3.14
N LEU A 93 -1.79 -12.68 -1.96
CA LEU A 93 -0.54 -12.74 -1.15
C LEU A 93 -0.28 -14.14 -0.57
N LEU A 94 -1.31 -14.99 -0.55
CA LEU A 94 -1.24 -16.32 0.02
C LEU A 94 -1.07 -17.41 -1.05
N THR A 95 -1.25 -17.12 -2.34
CA THR A 95 -1.09 -18.10 -3.45
C THR A 95 0.21 -18.00 -4.23
N ASP A 96 1.12 -17.09 -3.91
CA ASP A 96 2.37 -16.97 -4.67
C ASP A 96 3.37 -18.09 -4.28
N GLU A 97 3.35 -19.17 -5.06
CA GLU A 97 4.33 -20.27 -5.10
C GLU A 97 5.66 -19.80 -5.77
N GLY A 98 6.11 -18.59 -5.44
CA GLY A 98 7.34 -18.00 -5.93
C GLY A 98 8.49 -18.24 -4.96
N SER A 99 9.02 -19.47 -4.93
CA SER A 99 10.24 -19.80 -4.18
C SER A 99 11.44 -19.00 -4.70
N PHE A 100 11.81 -17.91 -4.03
CA PHE A 100 13.07 -17.21 -4.29
C PHE A 100 14.19 -17.85 -3.47
N SER A 101 14.83 -18.87 -4.06
CA SER A 101 16.05 -19.46 -3.52
C SER A 101 17.21 -18.50 -3.77
N PHE A 102 17.74 -17.88 -2.72
CA PHE A 102 19.04 -17.25 -2.77
C PHE A 102 20.06 -18.22 -2.16
N GLU A 103 20.90 -18.82 -2.99
CA GLU A 103 22.06 -19.59 -2.54
C GLU A 103 22.99 -18.64 -1.77
N GLY A 104 23.08 -18.86 -0.47
CA GLY A 104 24.14 -18.28 0.35
C GLY A 104 25.45 -18.98 0.00
N SER A 105 26.43 -18.22 -0.48
CA SER A 105 27.82 -18.64 -0.44
C SER A 105 28.50 -17.91 0.71
N ASP A 106 28.55 -18.61 1.84
CA ASP A 106 29.55 -18.36 2.87
C ASP A 106 30.92 -18.69 2.29
N ASN A 107 31.86 -17.75 2.37
CA ASN A 107 33.25 -18.16 2.51
C ASN A 107 34.04 -17.16 3.36
N LYS A 108 34.48 -17.65 4.52
CA LYS A 108 35.50 -17.03 5.35
C LYS A 108 36.87 -17.29 4.73
N VAL A 109 37.69 -16.27 4.52
CA VAL A 109 39.16 -16.36 4.67
C VAL A 109 39.68 -14.99 5.17
N ALA A 110 40.62 -15.05 6.11
CA ALA A 110 41.24 -13.96 6.85
C ALA A 110 42.49 -13.38 6.15
N ASP A 111 42.85 -12.14 6.54
CA ASP A 111 44.18 -11.46 6.57
C ASP A 111 45.05 -11.42 5.29
N GLU A 112 45.76 -10.36 4.88
CA GLU A 112 46.51 -9.29 5.57
C GLU A 112 46.81 -8.11 4.59
N GLU A 113 46.88 -6.88 5.11
CA GLU A 113 47.72 -5.69 4.77
C GLU A 113 47.74 -4.91 3.41
N ARG A 114 47.41 -3.60 3.50
CA ARG A 114 48.01 -2.34 2.91
C ARG A 114 48.16 -2.20 1.36
N GLU A 115 47.97 -1.07 0.65
CA GLU A 115 47.93 0.39 0.91
C GLU A 115 47.04 1.16 -0.12
N GLU A 116 46.67 2.40 0.25
CA GLU A 116 46.34 3.62 -0.55
C GLU A 116 45.06 3.73 -1.45
N GLU A 117 44.24 4.74 -1.10
CA GLU A 117 43.11 5.39 -1.82
C GLU A 117 43.54 6.12 -3.13
N PRO A 118 42.66 6.70 -3.98
CA PRO A 118 41.18 6.71 -4.02
C PRO A 118 40.60 6.40 -5.44
N ASP A 119 39.48 5.68 -5.54
CA ASP A 119 38.53 5.93 -6.65
C ASP A 119 37.10 5.57 -6.23
N ARG A 120 36.33 6.59 -5.82
CA ARG A 120 34.91 6.46 -5.52
C ARG A 120 34.12 6.34 -6.83
N LYS A 121 34.17 5.16 -7.45
CA LYS A 121 33.07 4.70 -8.30
C LYS A 121 32.04 4.02 -7.41
N SER A 122 31.10 4.82 -6.94
CA SER A 122 29.84 4.33 -6.39
C SER A 122 29.24 3.35 -7.41
N PRO A 123 28.97 2.08 -7.07
CA PRO A 123 28.23 1.22 -7.96
C PRO A 123 26.84 1.82 -8.09
N ASP A 124 26.36 1.90 -9.34
CA ASP A 124 24.98 2.24 -9.68
C ASP A 124 24.04 1.40 -8.82
N PHE A 125 23.55 1.98 -7.73
CA PHE A 125 22.33 1.51 -7.09
C PHE A 125 21.21 1.89 -8.04
N VAL A 126 20.95 1.01 -9.02
CA VAL A 126 19.68 0.97 -9.72
C VAL A 126 18.65 0.80 -8.61
N ALA A 127 17.95 1.89 -8.29
CA ALA A 127 16.75 1.84 -7.47
C ALA A 127 15.74 1.02 -8.28
N GLU A 128 15.84 -0.29 -8.13
CA GLU A 128 14.92 -1.23 -8.71
C GLU A 128 13.54 -0.82 -8.22
N GLN A 129 12.74 -0.41 -9.20
CA GLN A 129 11.41 0.10 -9.02
C GLN A 129 10.63 -0.96 -8.24
N LEU A 130 10.29 -0.67 -6.98
CA LEU A 130 9.12 -1.28 -6.38
C LEU A 130 7.88 -0.66 -7.04
N ASP A 131 7.74 -0.87 -8.35
CA ASP A 131 6.44 -1.11 -8.96
C ASP A 131 5.99 -2.50 -8.47
N THR A 132 5.77 -2.61 -7.16
CA THR A 132 4.80 -3.59 -6.69
C THR A 132 3.52 -3.16 -7.36
N THR A 133 3.06 -3.96 -8.30
CA THR A 133 1.81 -3.86 -9.03
C THR A 133 0.64 -4.01 -8.06
N ILE A 134 0.51 -3.07 -7.12
CA ILE A 134 -0.75 -2.78 -6.44
C ILE A 134 -1.70 -2.48 -7.58
N ASP A 135 -2.76 -3.28 -7.73
CA ASP A 135 -3.84 -3.10 -8.70
C ASP A 135 -4.59 -1.80 -8.38
N TYR A 136 -3.89 -0.68 -8.58
CA TYR A 136 -4.32 0.65 -8.25
C TYR A 136 -5.39 1.03 -9.27
N ILE A 137 -6.58 1.29 -8.76
CA ILE A 137 -7.72 1.75 -9.54
C ILE A 137 -7.78 3.28 -9.41
N PRO A 138 -7.48 4.03 -10.48
CA PRO A 138 -7.48 5.49 -10.45
C PRO A 138 -8.85 6.05 -10.07
N LEU A 139 -8.87 7.19 -9.36
CA LEU A 139 -10.11 7.88 -8.99
C LEU A 139 -11.03 8.15 -10.20
N SER A 140 -10.46 8.58 -11.31
CA SER A 140 -11.19 8.84 -12.56
C SER A 140 -11.88 7.60 -13.13
N TYR A 141 -11.33 6.40 -12.89
CA TYR A 141 -12.00 5.15 -13.24
C TYR A 141 -13.18 4.89 -12.30
N LYS A 142 -12.98 5.07 -10.99
CA LYS A 142 -14.03 4.92 -9.97
C LYS A 142 -15.22 5.84 -10.28
N GLU A 143 -14.96 7.10 -10.62
CA GLU A 143 -15.98 8.09 -11.01
C GLU A 143 -16.83 7.62 -12.19
N LYS A 144 -16.18 7.16 -13.27
CA LYS A 144 -16.89 6.65 -14.46
C LYS A 144 -17.78 5.47 -14.14
N VAL A 145 -17.28 4.52 -13.36
CA VAL A 145 -18.05 3.32 -12.99
C VAL A 145 -19.22 3.66 -12.07
N VAL A 146 -18.99 4.54 -11.08
CA VAL A 146 -20.05 5.00 -10.19
C VAL A 146 -21.14 5.73 -10.96
N ALA A 147 -20.77 6.66 -11.84
CA ALA A 147 -21.72 7.40 -12.68
C ALA A 147 -22.53 6.46 -13.58
N LEU A 148 -21.88 5.47 -14.20
CA LEU A 148 -22.56 4.49 -15.05
C LEU A 148 -23.53 3.61 -14.24
N ALA A 149 -23.15 3.19 -13.03
CA ALA A 149 -24.00 2.41 -12.15
C ALA A 149 -25.19 3.22 -11.62
N GLU A 150 -25.00 4.52 -11.34
CA GLU A 150 -26.07 5.43 -10.92
C GLU A 150 -27.06 5.74 -12.04
N ALA A 151 -26.58 5.90 -13.27
CA ALA A 151 -27.45 6.08 -14.45
C ALA A 151 -28.30 4.82 -14.75
N HIS A 152 -27.84 3.64 -14.30
CA HIS A 152 -28.49 2.36 -14.60
C HIS A 152 -28.64 1.47 -13.34
N PRO A 153 -29.49 1.85 -12.37
CA PRO A 153 -29.61 1.16 -11.08
C PRO A 153 -30.10 -0.29 -11.19
N LYS A 154 -30.82 -0.61 -12.28
CA LYS A 154 -31.34 -1.97 -12.55
C LYS A 154 -30.29 -2.92 -13.15
N TRP A 155 -29.11 -2.44 -13.53
CA TRP A 155 -28.10 -3.30 -14.15
C TRP A 155 -27.50 -4.29 -13.14
N SER A 156 -27.30 -5.52 -13.61
CA SER A 156 -26.56 -6.54 -12.87
C SER A 156 -25.07 -6.23 -12.90
N LEU A 157 -24.32 -6.78 -11.94
CA LEU A 157 -22.86 -6.68 -11.92
C LEU A 157 -22.24 -7.22 -13.23
N LYS A 158 -22.78 -8.32 -13.77
CA LYS A 158 -22.36 -8.92 -15.04
C LYS A 158 -22.56 -7.95 -16.22
N THR A 159 -23.66 -7.20 -16.22
CA THR A 159 -23.94 -6.18 -17.24
C THR A 159 -22.97 -5.01 -17.12
N LEU A 160 -22.68 -4.54 -15.90
CA LEU A 160 -21.72 -3.46 -15.66
C LEU A 160 -20.29 -3.86 -16.11
N LYS A 161 -19.83 -5.06 -15.74
CA LYS A 161 -18.52 -5.58 -16.17
C LYS A 161 -18.36 -5.60 -17.68
N LYS A 162 -19.41 -6.04 -18.41
CA LYS A 162 -19.44 -6.05 -19.88
C LYS A 162 -19.42 -4.65 -20.52
N ARG A 163 -19.80 -3.61 -19.79
CA ARG A 163 -19.91 -2.22 -20.28
C ARG A 163 -18.70 -1.35 -19.88
N GLY A 164 -17.58 -1.97 -19.48
CA GLY A 164 -16.33 -1.27 -19.17
C GLY A 164 -16.00 -1.19 -17.67
N CYS A 165 -16.87 -1.69 -16.79
CA CYS A 165 -16.60 -1.78 -15.35
C CYS A 165 -15.90 -3.10 -14.97
N SER A 166 -14.93 -3.55 -15.76
CA SER A 166 -14.27 -4.86 -15.57
C SER A 166 -13.57 -5.00 -14.21
N ARG A 167 -13.06 -3.89 -13.65
CA ARG A 167 -12.37 -3.86 -12.35
C ARG A 167 -13.31 -3.78 -11.15
N LEU A 168 -14.61 -3.59 -11.37
CA LEU A 168 -15.61 -3.61 -10.29
C LEU A 168 -15.89 -5.07 -9.93
N ARG A 169 -15.38 -5.54 -8.80
CA ARG A 169 -15.52 -6.94 -8.36
C ARG A 169 -16.91 -7.17 -7.82
N ASP A 170 -17.39 -6.28 -6.95
CA ASP A 170 -18.66 -6.39 -6.24
C ASP A 170 -19.49 -5.11 -6.25
N LYS A 171 -20.82 -5.25 -6.12
CA LYS A 171 -21.72 -4.09 -5.98
C LYS A 171 -21.47 -3.31 -4.68
N LYS A 172 -20.96 -3.94 -3.63
CA LYS A 172 -20.61 -3.27 -2.36
C LYS A 172 -19.47 -2.26 -2.55
N GLU A 173 -18.58 -2.49 -3.51
CA GLU A 173 -17.49 -1.55 -3.83
C GLU A 173 -18.01 -0.22 -4.36
N LEU A 174 -19.17 -0.18 -5.02
CA LEU A 174 -19.77 1.06 -5.48
C LEU A 174 -20.01 2.05 -4.33
N ALA A 175 -20.42 1.56 -3.15
CA ALA A 175 -20.60 2.41 -1.98
C ALA A 175 -19.25 2.94 -1.46
N ARG A 176 -18.20 2.11 -1.47
CA ARG A 176 -16.84 2.52 -1.10
C ARG A 176 -16.29 3.55 -2.08
N TRP A 177 -16.39 3.29 -3.38
CA TRP A 177 -15.92 4.20 -4.43
C TRP A 177 -16.66 5.54 -4.40
N LYS A 178 -17.97 5.55 -4.10
CA LYS A 178 -18.71 6.79 -3.84
C LYS A 178 -18.13 7.59 -2.66
N ASN A 179 -17.76 6.90 -1.58
CA ASN A 179 -17.14 7.56 -0.44
C ASN A 179 -15.73 8.05 -0.76
N ASP A 180 -14.94 7.28 -1.52
CA ASP A 180 -13.61 7.70 -1.99
C ASP A 180 -13.72 8.99 -2.81
N ILE A 181 -14.65 9.05 -3.77
CA ILE A 181 -14.89 10.25 -4.61
C ILE A 181 -15.27 11.45 -3.74
N LYS A 182 -16.19 11.27 -2.78
CA LYS A 182 -16.59 12.33 -1.84
C LYS A 182 -15.44 12.85 -0.98
N ARG A 183 -14.47 11.99 -0.63
CA ARG A 183 -13.28 12.35 0.17
C ARG A 183 -12.13 12.94 -0.66
N GLY A 184 -12.35 13.16 -1.96
CA GLY A 184 -11.32 13.63 -2.89
C GLY A 184 -10.30 12.56 -3.24
N GLY A 185 -10.72 11.29 -3.24
CA GLY A 185 -9.89 10.13 -3.51
C GLY A 185 -9.31 9.47 -2.26
N THR A 186 -8.58 8.39 -2.52
CA THR A 186 -7.79 7.65 -1.53
C THR A 186 -6.54 8.43 -1.12
N VAL A 187 -5.84 7.96 -0.09
CA VAL A 187 -4.55 8.53 0.32
C VAL A 187 -3.57 8.50 -0.85
N VAL A 188 -3.51 7.41 -1.60
CA VAL A 188 -2.65 7.27 -2.79
C VAL A 188 -3.01 8.29 -3.87
N ASP A 189 -4.30 8.51 -4.14
CA ASP A 189 -4.76 9.53 -5.10
C ASP A 189 -4.25 10.92 -4.70
N LYS A 190 -4.34 11.26 -3.41
CA LYS A 190 -3.91 12.54 -2.86
C LYS A 190 -2.40 12.73 -2.97
N TRP A 191 -1.61 11.72 -2.60
CA TRP A 191 -0.15 11.77 -2.76
C TRP A 191 0.26 11.94 -4.22
N LYS A 192 -0.33 11.16 -5.13
CA LYS A 192 -0.07 11.27 -6.57
C LYS A 192 -0.46 12.63 -7.12
N HIS A 193 -1.58 13.19 -6.66
CA HIS A 193 -2.03 14.51 -7.06
C HIS A 193 -1.03 15.59 -6.63
N ILE A 194 -0.64 15.62 -5.36
CA ILE A 194 0.35 16.57 -4.82
C ILE A 194 1.66 16.49 -5.60
N GLU A 195 2.14 15.26 -5.83
CA GLU A 195 3.38 15.02 -6.55
C GLU A 195 3.30 15.50 -8.00
N THR A 196 2.21 15.14 -8.70
CA THR A 196 2.02 15.49 -10.11
C THR A 196 1.87 16.99 -10.28
N GLU A 197 1.05 17.65 -9.46
CA GLU A 197 0.87 19.11 -9.52
C GLU A 197 2.17 19.85 -9.22
N THR A 198 2.94 19.41 -8.21
CA THR A 198 4.24 20.01 -7.91
C THR A 198 5.21 19.87 -9.07
N TYR A 199 5.21 18.72 -9.75
CA TYR A 199 6.08 18.47 -10.89
C TYR A 199 5.68 19.26 -12.14
N GLU A 200 4.38 19.39 -12.42
CA GLU A 200 3.89 20.23 -13.52
C GLU A 200 4.29 21.70 -13.29
N ARG A 201 4.16 22.24 -12.08
CA ARG A 201 4.65 23.60 -11.75
C ARG A 201 6.16 23.75 -11.93
N PHE A 202 6.92 22.71 -11.61
CA PHE A 202 8.36 22.70 -11.85
C PHE A 202 8.69 22.74 -13.35
N LYS A 203 7.97 21.99 -14.19
CA LYS A 203 8.15 22.07 -15.66
C LYS A 203 7.84 23.46 -16.18
N GLU A 204 6.70 24.04 -15.79
CA GLU A 204 6.31 25.39 -16.18
C GLU A 204 7.40 26.42 -15.83
N ALA A 205 7.93 26.36 -14.60
CA ALA A 205 9.01 27.26 -14.17
C ALA A 205 10.31 27.05 -14.97
N LYS A 206 10.65 25.80 -15.32
CA LYS A 206 11.82 25.50 -16.16
C LYS A 206 11.63 25.99 -17.60
N GLU A 207 10.42 25.93 -18.15
CA GLU A 207 10.09 26.52 -19.46
C GLU A 207 10.27 28.04 -19.46
N HIS A 208 10.00 28.68 -18.32
CA HIS A 208 10.20 30.12 -18.12
C HIS A 208 11.60 30.52 -17.65
N LEU A 209 12.54 29.58 -17.57
CA LEU A 209 13.92 29.79 -17.08
C LEU A 209 13.98 30.38 -15.66
N GLU A 210 12.97 30.09 -14.83
CA GLU A 210 12.92 30.53 -13.45
C GLU A 210 13.76 29.61 -12.55
N GLN A 211 14.50 30.22 -11.61
CA GLN A 211 15.26 29.47 -10.62
C GLN A 211 14.30 28.89 -9.58
N VAL A 212 14.19 27.56 -9.53
CA VAL A 212 13.33 26.86 -8.58
C VAL A 212 14.15 26.39 -7.37
N SER A 213 13.93 27.03 -6.23
CA SER A 213 14.55 26.63 -4.96
C SER A 213 13.83 25.45 -4.30
N THR A 214 14.51 24.76 -3.38
CA THR A 214 13.89 23.77 -2.48
C THR A 214 12.64 24.33 -1.77
N ARG A 215 12.69 25.58 -1.31
CA ARG A 215 11.57 26.22 -0.62
C ARG A 215 10.37 26.43 -1.55
N THR A 216 10.63 26.76 -2.81
CA THR A 216 9.59 26.92 -3.84
C THR A 216 8.85 25.60 -4.06
N LEU A 217 9.57 24.49 -4.23
CA LEU A 217 8.98 23.15 -4.36
C LEU A 217 8.13 22.77 -3.13
N GLN A 218 8.61 23.09 -1.93
CA GLN A 218 7.84 22.86 -0.70
C GLN A 218 6.55 23.67 -0.66
N GLN A 219 6.59 24.93 -1.09
CA GLN A 219 5.42 25.80 -1.14
C GLN A 219 4.38 25.28 -2.14
N TRP A 220 4.79 24.87 -3.34
CA TRP A 220 3.88 24.27 -4.32
C TRP A 220 3.27 22.97 -3.82
N ALA A 221 4.08 22.09 -3.21
CA ALA A 221 3.57 20.83 -2.65
C ALA A 221 2.57 21.08 -1.50
N MET A 222 2.84 22.05 -0.63
CA MET A 222 1.90 22.43 0.43
C MET A 222 0.61 23.06 -0.12
N ALA A 223 0.71 23.86 -1.18
CA ALA A 223 -0.45 24.45 -1.86
C ALA A 223 -1.33 23.36 -2.50
N ALA A 224 -0.73 22.41 -3.20
CA ALA A 224 -1.42 21.25 -3.78
C ALA A 224 -2.05 20.34 -2.70
N ALA A 225 -1.40 20.23 -1.53
CA ALA A 225 -1.91 19.43 -0.42
C ALA A 225 -3.06 20.09 0.34
N PHE A 226 -3.14 21.42 0.32
CA PHE A 226 -4.06 22.23 1.14
C PHE A 226 -5.52 21.76 1.09
N PRO A 227 -6.12 21.43 -0.08
CA PRO A 227 -7.51 20.97 -0.17
C PRO A 227 -7.77 19.63 0.54
N PHE A 228 -6.73 18.83 0.78
CA PHE A 228 -6.85 17.47 1.31
C PHE A 228 -6.55 17.37 2.80
N LEU A 229 -5.98 18.41 3.40
CA LEU A 229 -5.56 18.41 4.80
C LEU A 229 -6.79 18.26 5.72
N CYS A 230 -6.81 17.16 6.48
CA CYS A 230 -7.84 16.85 7.45
C CYS A 230 -7.27 15.93 8.54
N LYS A 231 -8.09 15.58 9.54
CA LYS A 231 -7.66 14.66 10.61
C LYS A 231 -7.16 13.31 10.09
N ASP A 232 -7.73 12.84 8.98
CA ASP A 232 -7.42 11.53 8.38
C ASP A 232 -6.33 11.59 7.31
N PHE A 233 -5.85 12.78 6.95
CA PHE A 233 -4.80 12.96 5.95
C PHE A 233 -3.94 14.16 6.31
N THR A 234 -2.69 13.86 6.68
CA THR A 234 -1.67 14.87 6.97
C THR A 234 -0.57 14.77 5.93
N PHE A 235 -0.23 15.91 5.34
CA PHE A 235 0.91 16.03 4.44
C PHE A 235 1.89 17.06 4.99
N SER A 236 3.18 16.77 4.84
CA SER A 236 4.26 17.70 5.15
C SER A 236 5.31 17.63 4.05
N ALA A 237 5.61 18.79 3.45
CA ALA A 237 6.71 18.95 2.51
C ALA A 237 8.08 18.91 3.23
N SER A 238 8.33 17.83 3.94
CA SER A 238 9.56 17.61 4.71
C SER A 238 10.80 17.57 3.81
N LYS A 239 11.98 17.75 4.41
CA LYS A 239 13.26 17.62 3.70
C LYS A 239 13.37 16.26 3.00
N THR A 240 12.99 15.18 3.69
CA THR A 240 12.98 13.82 3.16
C THR A 240 12.06 13.68 1.95
N TRP A 241 10.86 14.27 2.00
CA TRP A 241 9.94 14.25 0.86
C TRP A 241 10.54 14.97 -0.35
N ILE A 242 11.12 16.16 -0.15
CA ILE A 242 11.77 16.91 -1.23
C ILE A 242 12.96 16.16 -1.82
N THR A 243 13.82 15.55 -0.99
CA THR A 243 14.96 14.77 -1.48
C THR A 243 14.48 13.63 -2.39
N ARG A 244 13.43 12.90 -1.97
CA ARG A 244 12.84 11.82 -2.78
C ARG A 244 12.19 12.35 -4.06
N PHE A 245 11.46 13.46 -3.97
CA PHE A 245 10.83 14.10 -5.12
C PHE A 245 11.88 14.52 -6.17
N LYS A 246 12.94 15.20 -5.73
CA LYS A 246 14.04 15.60 -6.61
C LYS A 246 14.76 14.41 -7.23
N GLN A 247 15.01 13.36 -6.44
CA GLN A 247 15.63 12.13 -6.93
C GLN A 247 14.76 11.46 -8.00
N LYS A 248 13.45 11.35 -7.75
CA LYS A 248 12.50 10.74 -8.68
C LYS A 248 12.41 11.47 -10.02
N TYR A 249 12.46 12.80 -10.00
CA TYR A 249 12.36 13.64 -11.20
C TYR A 249 13.73 14.14 -11.71
N CYS A 250 14.84 13.59 -11.19
CA CYS A 250 16.20 13.98 -11.55
C CYS A 250 16.47 15.50 -11.52
N ILE A 251 15.88 16.19 -10.55
CA ILE A 251 16.01 17.65 -10.38
C ILE A 251 17.35 17.92 -9.66
N ARG A 252 18.28 18.58 -10.35
CA ARG A 252 19.56 19.04 -9.79
C ARG A 252 19.39 20.45 -9.25
N GLU A 253 20.01 20.75 -8.10
CA GLU A 253 20.17 22.15 -7.67
C GLU A 253 21.19 22.80 -8.61
N GLU A 254 20.81 23.92 -9.22
CA GLU A 254 21.73 24.83 -9.91
C GLU A 254 22.26 25.76 -8.82
N ASP A 255 23.50 25.52 -8.40
CA ASP A 255 24.31 26.40 -7.55
C ASP A 255 24.75 27.67 -8.29
#